data_AF-A0A835T4Q6-F1
#
_entry.id   AF-A0A835T4Q6-F1
#
_cell.length_a   1.000
_cell.length_b   1.000
_cell.length_c   1.000
_cell.angle_alpha   90.00
_cell.angle_beta   90.00
_cell.angle_gamma   90.00
#
_symmetry.space_group_name_H-M   'P 1'
#
loop_
_entity.id
_entity.type
_entity.pdbx_description
1 polymer ?
#
loop_
_entity_poly.entity_id
_entity_poly.type
_entity_poly.pdbx_seq_one_letter_code
_entity_poly.pdbx_strand_id
1 'polypeptide(L)'
;MSLSQAAAVGAAAPSSSARSATGSLAAETLAESVERVVVSPVFRTGPWDAQRMAQQRTVHQAHILLVSESDVCRSVLAAAALRQLLAEAGLAEAVVVDTCGTRPYNLGEEPEPNALVAAEALGLLQPHSAAASSSGGSGGSEAQQAGGSPPQPHRARLFTAAEDMVGADLVLVMDKYTAGDVMREVSSFDLVNRSQPLTYKVRRLGEFCDWAPPQPPPGAGAAAAAAAAAAAPPPEYGSEGDELDIEDPLYGNVGGDDEARAVLRTARAILRCCQGLVAFLSHLRDQQSQLHQAQLSAGSGGEVGAAQDPAAAAMTTLGPALRAHLTDMAPAAWLAPPMLSPRVDREQLPDF
;
A
#
# COMPACT_ATOMS: atom_id res chain seq x y z
N MET A 1 8.99 -68.99 -30.35
CA MET A 1 7.68 -69.68 -30.23
C MET A 1 7.02 -69.20 -28.95
N SER A 2 5.75 -68.78 -29.06
CA SER A 2 4.77 -68.53 -27.96
C SER A 2 5.03 -67.30 -27.08
N LEU A 3 4.09 -66.41 -26.72
CA LEU A 3 2.69 -66.09 -27.04
C LEU A 3 2.46 -64.68 -26.43
N SER A 4 1.70 -63.78 -27.07
CA SER A 4 1.37 -62.43 -26.55
C SER A 4 -0.16 -62.23 -26.47
N GLN A 5 -0.66 -61.82 -25.30
CA GLN A 5 -2.04 -61.35 -25.01
C GLN A 5 -2.24 -59.90 -25.48
N ALA A 6 -3.33 -59.54 -26.19
CA ALA A 6 -4.65 -59.06 -25.71
C ALA A 6 -4.59 -57.70 -24.97
N ALA A 7 -5.44 -56.68 -25.18
CA ALA A 7 -6.66 -56.49 -25.98
C ALA A 7 -6.85 -54.97 -26.24
N ALA A 8 -7.58 -54.62 -27.31
CA ALA A 8 -7.93 -53.24 -27.68
C ALA A 8 -9.44 -52.99 -27.63
N VAL A 9 -9.79 -51.85 -27.03
CA VAL A 9 -10.85 -50.86 -27.31
C VAL A 9 -12.07 -51.23 -28.17
N GLY A 10 -13.27 -50.90 -27.67
CA GLY A 10 -14.48 -50.71 -28.49
C GLY A 10 -15.65 -50.10 -27.70
N ALA A 11 -16.10 -48.91 -28.13
CA ALA A 11 -17.20 -48.13 -27.56
C ALA A 11 -18.57 -48.48 -28.17
N ALA A 12 -19.68 -48.31 -27.42
CA ALA A 12 -21.01 -47.86 -27.90
C ALA A 12 -22.08 -47.86 -26.78
N ALA A 13 -22.90 -46.79 -26.72
CA ALA A 13 -24.27 -46.74 -26.16
C ALA A 13 -25.30 -46.97 -27.33
N PRO A 14 -26.66 -47.01 -27.22
CA PRO A 14 -27.56 -46.51 -26.15
C PRO A 14 -28.90 -47.29 -25.87
N SER A 15 -29.67 -46.78 -24.89
CA SER A 15 -31.16 -46.76 -24.74
C SER A 15 -32.00 -48.03 -24.45
N SER A 16 -32.84 -47.98 -23.41
CA SER A 16 -34.33 -48.03 -23.50
C SER A 16 -35.00 -48.16 -22.12
N SER A 17 -36.23 -47.63 -22.05
CA SER A 17 -37.02 -47.35 -20.84
C SER A 17 -37.73 -48.55 -20.21
N ALA A 18 -38.07 -48.42 -18.91
CA ALA A 18 -39.44 -48.36 -18.39
C ALA A 18 -39.78 -49.28 -17.19
N ARG A 19 -40.48 -48.64 -16.23
CA ARG A 19 -41.49 -49.12 -15.24
C ARG A 19 -41.06 -49.50 -13.82
N SER A 20 -41.19 -48.47 -12.95
CA SER A 20 -42.08 -48.39 -11.76
C SER A 20 -42.59 -49.68 -11.12
N ALA A 21 -42.26 -49.86 -9.84
CA ALA A 21 -43.21 -50.28 -8.81
C ALA A 21 -42.78 -49.74 -7.43
N THR A 22 -43.68 -48.95 -6.87
CA THR A 22 -43.76 -48.37 -5.52
C THR A 22 -43.27 -49.25 -4.36
N GLY A 23 -42.42 -48.68 -3.50
CA GLY A 23 -42.12 -49.17 -2.16
C GLY A 23 -41.74 -47.99 -1.26
N SER A 24 -42.59 -47.72 -0.28
CA SER A 24 -42.57 -46.54 0.60
C SER A 24 -41.54 -46.66 1.73
N LEU A 25 -40.69 -45.63 1.82
CA LEU A 25 -40.06 -45.03 3.01
C LEU A 25 -39.26 -45.93 3.98
N ALA A 26 -37.93 -45.91 3.81
CA ALA A 26 -37.02 -45.88 4.96
C ALA A 26 -36.44 -44.47 5.04
N ALA A 27 -36.80 -43.76 6.12
CA ALA A 27 -36.49 -42.36 6.40
C ALA A 27 -35.02 -42.14 6.83
N GLU A 28 -34.05 -42.75 6.13
CA GLU A 28 -32.66 -42.84 6.61
C GLU A 28 -31.61 -42.17 5.71
N THR A 29 -31.96 -41.55 4.58
CA THR A 29 -30.93 -41.02 3.64
C THR A 29 -31.14 -39.57 3.22
N LEU A 30 -31.66 -38.71 4.10
CA LEU A 30 -31.65 -37.26 3.88
C LEU A 30 -30.86 -36.45 4.91
N ALA A 31 -30.46 -37.05 6.03
CA ALA A 31 -29.69 -36.36 7.07
C ALA A 31 -28.19 -36.25 6.75
N GLU A 32 -27.66 -37.05 5.83
CA GLU A 32 -26.20 -37.14 5.61
C GLU A 32 -25.65 -36.25 4.47
N SER A 33 -26.49 -35.50 3.76
CA SER A 33 -26.06 -34.83 2.50
C SER A 33 -26.16 -33.31 2.48
N VAL A 34 -26.46 -32.63 3.59
CA VAL A 34 -26.53 -31.14 3.62
C VAL A 34 -25.41 -30.51 4.47
N GLU A 35 -24.72 -31.27 5.32
CA GLU A 35 -23.66 -30.72 6.18
C GLU A 35 -22.32 -30.44 5.47
N ARG A 36 -22.12 -30.94 4.24
CA ARG A 36 -20.86 -30.77 3.49
C ARG A 36 -20.85 -29.63 2.47
N VAL A 37 -21.92 -28.85 2.38
CA VAL A 37 -21.95 -27.57 1.66
C VAL A 37 -22.37 -26.45 2.62
N VAL A 38 -21.93 -26.51 3.87
CA VAL A 38 -21.75 -25.29 4.64
C VAL A 38 -20.46 -24.68 4.11
N VAL A 39 -20.59 -23.78 3.13
CA VAL A 39 -19.59 -22.72 2.97
C VAL A 39 -19.54 -22.08 4.34
N SER A 40 -18.52 -22.38 5.15
CA SER A 40 -18.30 -21.65 6.38
C SER A 40 -18.39 -20.18 6.00
N PRO A 41 -19.33 -19.41 6.58
CA PRO A 41 -19.33 -17.99 6.32
C PRO A 41 -17.93 -17.54 6.67
N VAL A 42 -17.19 -17.06 5.66
CA VAL A 42 -15.98 -16.31 5.91
C VAL A 42 -16.52 -15.07 6.59
N PHE A 43 -16.61 -15.13 7.92
CA PHE A 43 -16.69 -13.96 8.73
C PHE A 43 -15.40 -13.23 8.40
N ARG A 44 -15.48 -12.29 7.45
CA ARG A 44 -14.56 -11.17 7.42
C ARG A 44 -14.83 -10.48 8.75
N THR A 45 -14.18 -10.93 9.83
CA THR A 45 -13.94 -10.06 10.98
C THR A 45 -13.38 -8.82 10.35
N GLY A 46 -14.15 -7.76 10.38
CA GLY A 46 -13.73 -6.59 9.67
C GLY A 46 -12.41 -6.09 10.24
N PRO A 47 -11.63 -5.37 9.44
CA PRO A 47 -10.41 -4.70 9.91
C PRO A 47 -10.58 -3.97 11.25
N TRP A 48 -11.79 -3.53 11.56
CA TRP A 48 -12.17 -2.79 12.76
C TRP A 48 -12.19 -3.60 14.07
N ASP A 49 -11.33 -4.61 14.24
CA ASP A 49 -11.07 -5.15 15.57
C ASP A 49 -10.72 -4.00 16.50
N ALA A 50 -11.64 -3.69 17.43
CA ALA A 50 -11.56 -2.51 18.28
C ALA A 50 -10.26 -2.49 19.08
N GLN A 51 -9.70 -3.67 19.40
CA GLN A 51 -8.41 -3.79 20.07
C GLN A 51 -7.26 -3.38 19.16
N ARG A 52 -7.22 -3.82 17.89
CA ARG A 52 -6.20 -3.41 16.91
C ARG A 52 -6.28 -1.92 16.59
N MET A 53 -7.49 -1.38 16.43
CA MET A 53 -7.67 0.06 16.20
C MET A 53 -7.23 0.89 17.41
N ALA A 54 -7.53 0.43 18.63
CA ALA A 54 -7.06 1.08 19.84
C ALA A 54 -5.53 1.03 19.94
N GLN A 55 -4.90 -0.10 19.61
CA GLN A 55 -3.45 -0.23 19.55
C GLN A 55 -2.82 0.77 18.58
N GLN A 56 -3.35 0.95 17.37
CA GLN A 56 -2.83 1.96 16.43
C GLN A 56 -2.94 3.39 16.92
N ARG A 57 -4.02 3.72 17.63
CA ARG A 57 -4.16 5.06 18.23
C ARG A 57 -3.11 5.33 19.29
N THR A 58 -2.56 4.28 19.91
CA THR A 58 -1.43 4.39 20.85
C THR A 58 -0.06 4.38 20.17
N VAL A 59 0.00 4.09 18.86
CA VAL A 59 1.26 4.16 18.11
C VAL A 59 1.54 5.61 17.73
N HIS A 60 2.76 5.98 18.07
CA HIS A 60 3.34 7.31 18.00
C HIS A 60 4.10 7.57 16.70
N GLN A 61 4.70 6.51 16.15
CA GLN A 61 5.33 6.50 14.83
C GLN A 61 4.25 6.52 13.74
N ALA A 62 4.55 7.18 12.62
CA ALA A 62 3.75 7.07 11.42
C ALA A 62 4.07 5.75 10.72
N HIS A 63 3.05 5.00 10.30
CA HIS A 63 3.24 3.79 9.51
C HIS A 63 2.85 4.02 8.06
N ILE A 64 3.81 3.89 7.14
CA ILE A 64 3.64 4.07 5.71
C ILE A 64 3.79 2.72 5.00
N LEU A 65 2.76 2.33 4.26
CA LEU A 65 2.75 1.11 3.44
C LEU A 65 2.88 1.46 1.97
N LEU A 66 3.92 0.94 1.31
CA LEU A 66 4.15 1.11 -0.12
C LEU A 66 3.62 -0.10 -0.89
N VAL A 67 2.75 0.15 -1.86
CA VAL A 67 2.03 -0.90 -2.60
C VAL A 67 2.36 -0.80 -4.08
N SER A 68 2.88 -1.89 -4.65
CA SER A 68 3.05 -2.06 -6.10
C SER A 68 2.29 -3.31 -6.57
N GLU A 69 2.40 -3.68 -7.84
CA GLU A 69 1.73 -4.88 -8.36
C GLU A 69 2.32 -6.17 -7.78
N SER A 70 3.66 -6.32 -7.82
CA SER A 70 4.37 -7.57 -7.54
C SER A 70 5.28 -7.55 -6.31
N ASP A 71 5.48 -6.40 -5.68
CA ASP A 71 6.34 -6.22 -4.48
C ASP A 71 7.82 -6.59 -4.62
N VAL A 72 8.35 -6.59 -5.84
CA VAL A 72 9.78 -6.91 -6.10
C VAL A 72 10.58 -5.74 -6.68
N CYS A 73 9.93 -4.75 -7.30
CA CYS A 73 10.62 -3.64 -7.97
C CYS A 73 10.23 -2.27 -7.38
N ARG A 74 9.07 -1.71 -7.76
CA ARG A 74 8.72 -0.31 -7.45
C ARG A 74 8.55 -0.03 -5.96
N SER A 75 7.79 -0.86 -5.22
CA SER A 75 7.63 -0.68 -3.77
C SER A 75 8.95 -0.85 -3.01
N VAL A 76 9.81 -1.77 -3.45
CA VAL A 76 11.15 -1.99 -2.87
C VAL A 76 12.06 -0.79 -3.08
N LEU A 77 12.11 -0.26 -4.31
CA LEU A 77 12.84 0.97 -4.64
C LEU A 77 12.34 2.16 -3.79
N ALA A 78 11.03 2.31 -3.66
CA ALA A 78 10.43 3.36 -2.86
C ALA A 78 10.75 3.20 -1.37
N ALA A 79 10.78 1.97 -0.84
CA ALA A 79 11.15 1.72 0.55
C ALA A 79 12.63 2.04 0.81
N ALA A 80 13.52 1.67 -0.10
CA ALA A 80 14.94 2.01 -0.01
C ALA A 80 15.15 3.54 -0.05
N ALA A 81 14.55 4.22 -1.02
CA ALA A 81 14.60 5.68 -1.13
C ALA A 81 14.05 6.37 0.12
N LEU A 82 12.87 5.96 0.57
CA LEU A 82 12.19 6.58 1.70
C LEU A 82 12.95 6.37 3.01
N ARG A 83 13.45 5.15 3.29
CA ARG A 83 14.24 4.88 4.51
C ARG A 83 15.52 5.72 4.55
N GLN A 84 16.23 5.83 3.43
CA GLN A 84 17.44 6.66 3.32
C GLN A 84 17.13 8.14 3.58
N LEU A 85 16.12 8.69 2.90
CA LEU A 85 15.74 10.10 3.05
C LEU A 85 15.17 10.42 4.45
N LEU A 86 14.44 9.49 5.06
CA LEU A 86 13.97 9.63 6.44
C LEU A 86 15.13 9.66 7.43
N ALA A 87 16.17 8.84 7.23
CA ALA A 87 17.37 8.88 8.05
C ALA A 87 18.09 10.23 7.92
N GLU A 88 18.26 10.72 6.69
CA GLU A 88 18.87 12.03 6.41
C GLU A 88 18.08 13.20 7.03
N ALA A 89 16.74 13.11 7.08
CA ALA A 89 15.87 14.11 7.68
C ALA A 89 15.69 13.98 9.21
N GLY A 90 16.33 13.00 9.84
CA GLY A 90 16.18 12.71 11.28
C GLY A 90 14.80 12.17 11.67
N LEU A 91 14.13 11.47 10.74
CA LEU A 91 12.78 10.91 10.89
C LEU A 91 12.75 9.38 10.93
N ALA A 92 13.91 8.70 10.86
CA ALA A 92 13.98 7.23 10.81
C ALA A 92 13.29 6.54 12.00
N GLU A 93 13.34 7.13 13.20
CA GLU A 93 12.67 6.59 14.38
C GLU A 93 11.21 7.03 14.52
N ALA A 94 10.76 7.98 13.69
CA ALA A 94 9.40 8.50 13.72
C ALA A 94 8.48 7.83 12.67
N VAL A 95 9.06 7.08 11.72
CA VAL A 95 8.32 6.48 10.60
C VAL A 95 8.72 5.03 10.39
N VAL A 96 7.73 4.14 10.39
CA VAL A 96 7.85 2.75 9.97
C VAL A 96 7.44 2.64 8.50
N VAL A 97 8.23 1.94 7.70
CA VAL A 97 8.00 1.75 6.26
C VAL A 97 7.93 0.26 5.95
N ASP A 98 6.79 -0.16 5.41
CA ASP A 98 6.54 -1.52 4.94
C ASP A 98 6.16 -1.52 3.45
N THR A 99 6.21 -2.70 2.83
CA THR A 99 5.82 -2.90 1.42
C THR A 99 4.90 -4.10 1.25
N CYS A 100 4.13 -4.10 0.16
CA CYS A 100 3.38 -5.27 -0.31
C CYS A 100 2.99 -5.17 -1.80
N GLY A 101 2.45 -6.27 -2.33
CA GLY A 101 2.00 -6.41 -3.72
C GLY A 101 0.51 -6.65 -3.80
N THR A 102 -0.17 -6.13 -4.82
CA THR A 102 -1.60 -6.46 -5.05
C THR A 102 -1.80 -7.81 -5.71
N ARG A 103 -0.76 -8.37 -6.34
CA ARG A 103 -0.78 -9.65 -7.06
C ARG A 103 0.18 -10.66 -6.43
N PRO A 104 -0.17 -11.96 -6.43
CA PRO A 104 0.63 -12.99 -5.79
C PRO A 104 1.74 -13.55 -6.72
N TYR A 105 2.19 -12.80 -7.73
CA TYR A 105 3.10 -13.32 -8.75
C TYR A 105 4.44 -13.76 -8.16
N ASN A 106 4.97 -13.00 -7.20
CA ASN A 106 6.32 -13.17 -6.68
C ASN A 106 6.33 -13.45 -5.17
N LEU A 107 5.30 -14.08 -4.61
CA LEU A 107 5.21 -14.28 -3.16
C LEU A 107 6.42 -15.05 -2.61
N GLY A 108 7.09 -14.45 -1.63
CA GLY A 108 8.29 -15.00 -1.00
C GLY A 108 9.56 -14.85 -1.83
N GLU A 109 9.51 -14.19 -2.98
CA GLU A 109 10.70 -13.91 -3.80
C GLU A 109 11.47 -12.69 -3.27
N GLU A 110 12.73 -12.62 -3.69
CA GLU A 110 13.62 -11.51 -3.39
C GLU A 110 13.32 -10.31 -4.31
N PRO A 111 13.82 -9.10 -3.99
CA PRO A 111 13.77 -7.98 -4.91
C PRO A 111 14.33 -8.33 -6.30
N GLU A 112 13.77 -7.67 -7.31
CA GLU A 112 14.23 -7.81 -8.68
C GLU A 112 15.69 -7.31 -8.81
N PRO A 113 16.59 -8.04 -9.51
CA PRO A 113 18.02 -7.71 -9.55
C PRO A 113 18.34 -6.32 -10.11
N ASN A 114 17.69 -5.86 -11.18
CA ASN A 114 17.90 -4.52 -11.73
C ASN A 114 17.44 -3.43 -10.75
N ALA A 115 16.44 -3.70 -9.90
CA ALA A 115 16.00 -2.81 -8.84
C ALA A 115 17.07 -2.65 -7.76
N LEU A 116 17.75 -3.75 -7.37
CA LEU A 116 18.90 -3.69 -6.45
C LEU A 116 20.05 -2.89 -7.06
N VAL A 117 20.42 -3.18 -8.32
CA VAL A 117 21.48 -2.46 -9.04
C VAL A 117 21.15 -0.97 -9.16
N ALA A 118 19.89 -0.62 -9.48
CA ALA A 118 19.46 0.76 -9.56
C ALA A 118 19.50 1.47 -8.19
N ALA A 119 19.09 0.78 -7.12
CA ALA A 119 19.17 1.32 -5.76
C ALA A 119 20.62 1.56 -5.32
N GLU A 120 21.54 0.64 -5.62
CA GLU A 120 22.98 0.82 -5.38
C GLU A 120 23.55 1.98 -6.19
N ALA A 121 23.20 2.08 -7.47
CA ALA A 121 23.65 3.17 -8.35
C ALA A 121 23.17 4.56 -7.90
N LEU A 122 22.06 4.62 -7.17
CA LEU A 122 21.53 5.85 -6.56
C LEU A 122 21.98 6.05 -5.10
N GLY A 123 22.79 5.16 -4.54
CA GLY A 123 23.28 5.24 -3.16
C GLY A 123 22.22 4.94 -2.09
N LEU A 124 21.14 4.26 -2.45
CA LEU A 124 20.00 3.96 -1.56
C LEU A 124 20.19 2.67 -0.77
N LEU A 125 21.03 1.76 -1.27
CA LEU A 125 21.39 0.51 -0.62
C LEU A 125 22.91 0.34 -0.63
N GLN A 126 23.44 -0.31 0.39
CA GLN A 126 24.81 -0.80 0.37
C GLN A 126 24.92 -1.95 -0.63
N PRO A 127 26.05 -2.09 -1.34
CA PRO A 127 26.23 -3.12 -2.35
C PRO A 127 25.98 -4.51 -1.75
N HIS A 128 25.07 -5.26 -2.35
CA HIS A 128 24.76 -6.60 -1.91
C HIS A 128 26.00 -7.48 -2.14
N SER A 129 26.60 -7.99 -1.07
CA SER A 129 27.60 -9.05 -1.21
C SER A 129 26.87 -10.28 -1.78
N ALA A 130 27.23 -10.68 -3.01
CA ALA A 130 26.59 -11.74 -3.79
C ALA A 130 26.67 -13.17 -3.18
N ALA A 131 26.88 -13.30 -1.87
CA ALA A 131 27.18 -14.57 -1.21
C ALA A 131 25.98 -15.26 -0.52
N ALA A 132 24.76 -14.72 -0.58
CA ALA A 132 23.60 -15.31 0.09
C ALA A 132 22.69 -16.16 -0.81
N SER A 133 23.05 -16.37 -2.08
CA SER A 133 22.41 -17.37 -2.94
C SER A 133 23.19 -18.69 -2.89
N SER A 134 23.21 -19.35 -1.73
CA SER A 134 23.55 -20.77 -1.68
C SER A 134 22.78 -21.51 -0.59
N SER A 135 21.94 -22.43 -1.06
CA SER A 135 21.67 -23.78 -0.55
C SER A 135 21.78 -24.04 0.96
N GLY A 136 20.73 -24.66 1.50
CA GLY A 136 20.67 -25.19 2.87
C GLY A 136 21.93 -25.94 3.30
N GLY A 137 22.41 -25.57 4.49
CA GLY A 137 23.48 -26.23 5.20
C GLY A 137 23.30 -25.98 6.70
N SER A 138 22.81 -27.00 7.41
CA SER A 138 22.80 -27.06 8.87
C SER A 138 24.23 -27.03 9.40
N GLY A 139 24.59 -26.00 10.15
CA GLY A 139 25.85 -25.93 10.88
C GLY A 139 25.78 -24.85 11.95
N GLY A 140 25.65 -25.27 13.21
CA GLY A 140 25.63 -24.36 14.35
C GLY A 140 27.02 -23.79 14.65
N SER A 141 27.06 -22.52 15.02
CA SER A 141 28.06 -21.99 15.95
C SER A 141 27.47 -20.74 16.61
N GLU A 142 27.35 -20.83 17.93
CA GLU A 142 27.00 -19.74 18.82
C GLU A 142 28.07 -18.65 18.77
N ALA A 143 27.66 -17.39 18.61
CA ALA A 143 28.46 -16.22 18.93
C ALA A 143 27.54 -15.10 19.45
N GLN A 144 27.59 -14.97 20.78
CA GLN A 144 27.44 -13.78 21.62
C GLN A 144 26.45 -12.67 21.21
N GLN A 145 25.48 -12.46 22.10
CA GLN A 145 24.49 -11.38 22.11
C GLN A 145 25.10 -9.96 22.08
N ALA A 146 24.69 -9.17 21.09
CA ALA A 146 24.40 -7.74 21.23
C ALA A 146 23.02 -7.51 20.57
N GLY A 147 22.09 -6.90 21.32
CA GLY A 147 20.67 -6.86 21.01
C GLY A 147 20.31 -6.08 19.75
N GLY A 148 19.61 -6.76 18.85
CA GLY A 148 19.05 -6.25 17.60
C GLY A 148 19.16 -7.35 16.54
N SER A 149 18.09 -8.12 16.32
CA SER A 149 18.07 -9.07 15.19
C SER A 149 18.42 -8.31 13.92
N PRO A 150 19.31 -8.83 13.05
CA PRO A 150 19.58 -8.21 11.78
C PRO A 150 18.25 -8.06 11.01
N PRO A 151 18.05 -6.93 10.28
CA PRO A 151 16.83 -6.75 9.50
C PRO A 151 16.69 -7.94 8.55
N GLN A 152 15.53 -8.60 8.59
CA GLN A 152 15.28 -9.74 7.72
C GLN A 152 15.34 -9.28 6.26
N PRO A 153 15.92 -10.09 5.36
CA PRO A 153 15.94 -9.75 3.95
C PRO A 153 14.51 -9.63 3.41
N HIS A 154 14.27 -8.66 2.53
CA HIS A 154 12.96 -8.42 1.93
C HIS A 154 12.43 -9.68 1.25
N ARG A 155 11.15 -9.96 1.45
CA ARG A 155 10.42 -11.03 0.79
C ARG A 155 9.06 -10.49 0.37
N ALA A 156 8.77 -10.58 -0.92
CA ALA A 156 7.53 -10.06 -1.48
C ALA A 156 6.31 -10.72 -0.80
N ARG A 157 5.33 -9.89 -0.41
CA ARG A 157 4.11 -10.35 0.27
C ARG A 157 2.85 -9.77 -0.37
N LEU A 158 1.72 -10.44 -0.14
CA LEU A 158 0.42 -9.98 -0.65
C LEU A 158 -0.17 -8.89 0.27
N PHE A 159 -0.80 -7.90 -0.36
CA PHE A 159 -1.66 -6.93 0.31
C PHE A 159 -2.85 -7.63 0.97
N THR A 160 -2.97 -7.46 2.28
CA THR A 160 -4.03 -8.00 3.11
C THR A 160 -4.86 -6.85 3.64
N ALA A 161 -5.91 -6.49 2.91
CA ALA A 161 -6.67 -5.25 3.14
C ALA A 161 -7.15 -5.07 4.59
N ALA A 162 -7.51 -6.16 5.29
CA ALA A 162 -7.95 -6.10 6.68
C ALA A 162 -6.82 -5.78 7.68
N GLU A 163 -5.59 -6.21 7.42
CA GLU A 163 -4.46 -5.96 8.31
C GLU A 163 -3.73 -4.67 7.94
N ASP A 164 -3.48 -4.49 6.65
CA ASP A 164 -2.69 -3.40 6.10
C ASP A 164 -3.38 -2.05 6.24
N MET A 165 -4.69 -1.96 5.96
CA MET A 165 -5.42 -0.67 6.07
C MET A 165 -5.63 -0.21 7.51
N VAL A 166 -5.66 -1.16 8.42
CA VAL A 166 -5.71 -0.88 9.86
C VAL A 166 -4.32 -0.40 10.19
N GLY A 167 -3.32 -1.27 9.95
CA GLY A 167 -1.90 -1.10 10.27
C GLY A 167 -1.32 0.23 9.88
N ALA A 168 -1.52 0.63 8.62
CA ALA A 168 -0.90 1.81 8.04
C ALA A 168 -1.70 3.08 8.34
N ASP A 169 -0.99 4.18 8.55
CA ASP A 169 -1.55 5.53 8.57
C ASP A 169 -1.72 6.09 7.16
N LEU A 170 -0.79 5.73 6.27
CA LEU A 170 -0.74 6.15 4.87
C LEU A 170 -0.39 4.95 3.99
N VAL A 171 -1.19 4.71 2.96
CA VAL A 171 -0.97 3.67 1.95
C VAL A 171 -0.65 4.35 0.63
N LEU A 172 0.56 4.13 0.13
CA LEU A 172 1.09 4.74 -1.07
C LEU A 172 1.12 3.73 -2.21
N VAL A 173 0.29 3.97 -3.22
CA VAL A 173 0.23 3.16 -4.44
C VAL A 173 1.05 3.81 -5.55
N MET A 174 1.61 2.99 -6.45
CA MET A 174 2.53 3.48 -7.50
C MET A 174 1.81 4.08 -8.71
N ASP A 175 0.63 3.56 -9.05
CA ASP A 175 -0.13 3.95 -10.24
C ASP A 175 -1.63 3.78 -10.01
N LYS A 176 -2.44 4.22 -10.98
CA LYS A 176 -3.91 4.10 -10.96
C LYS A 176 -4.42 2.66 -10.94
N TYR A 177 -3.67 1.69 -11.48
CA TYR A 177 -4.10 0.29 -11.54
C TYR A 177 -4.01 -0.36 -10.16
N THR A 178 -2.87 -0.16 -9.50
CA THR A 178 -2.62 -0.55 -8.11
C THR A 178 -3.58 0.18 -7.19
N ALA A 179 -3.85 1.47 -7.44
CA ALA A 179 -4.88 2.22 -6.74
C ALA A 179 -6.26 1.57 -6.88
N GLY A 180 -6.66 1.21 -8.10
CA GLY A 180 -7.93 0.51 -8.37
C GLY A 180 -8.04 -0.84 -7.65
N ASP A 181 -6.96 -1.62 -7.64
CA ASP A 181 -6.91 -2.92 -6.96
C ASP A 181 -7.07 -2.77 -5.43
N VAL A 182 -6.35 -1.84 -4.82
CA VAL A 182 -6.47 -1.54 -3.38
C VAL A 182 -7.88 -1.02 -3.07
N MET A 183 -8.35 -0.02 -3.81
CA MET A 183 -9.64 0.63 -3.58
C MET A 183 -10.83 -0.32 -3.71
N ARG A 184 -10.75 -1.30 -4.62
CA ARG A 184 -11.79 -2.33 -4.78
C ARG A 184 -12.02 -3.13 -3.50
N GLU A 185 -10.96 -3.46 -2.75
CA GLU A 185 -11.10 -4.16 -1.47
C GLU A 185 -11.48 -3.19 -0.35
N VAL A 186 -10.84 -2.02 -0.28
CA VAL A 186 -10.96 -1.08 0.85
C VAL A 186 -12.30 -0.35 0.87
N SER A 187 -12.84 0.03 -0.28
CA SER A 187 -14.14 0.71 -0.37
C SER A 187 -15.29 -0.11 0.25
N SER A 188 -15.18 -1.44 0.24
CA SER A 188 -16.15 -2.31 0.91
C SER A 188 -16.17 -2.11 2.43
N PHE A 189 -15.03 -1.75 3.04
CA PHE A 189 -14.94 -1.50 4.48
C PHE A 189 -15.60 -0.19 4.88
N ASP A 190 -15.49 0.84 4.04
CA ASP A 190 -16.10 2.16 4.29
C ASP A 190 -17.63 2.10 4.27
N LEU A 191 -18.19 1.21 3.43
CA LEU A 191 -19.63 0.94 3.42
C LEU A 191 -20.12 0.32 4.73
N VAL A 192 -19.29 -0.53 5.35
CA VAL A 192 -19.62 -1.24 6.60
C VAL A 192 -19.35 -0.36 7.82
N ASN A 193 -18.26 0.41 7.83
CA ASN A 193 -17.88 1.30 8.92
C ASN A 193 -17.71 2.76 8.44
N ARG A 194 -18.85 3.45 8.34
CA ARG A 194 -18.90 4.85 7.90
C ARG A 194 -18.23 5.85 8.85
N SER A 195 -17.92 5.44 10.08
CA SER A 195 -17.28 6.32 11.06
C SER A 195 -15.78 6.52 10.83
N GLN A 196 -15.16 5.66 10.02
CA GLN A 196 -13.71 5.68 9.76
C GLN A 196 -13.46 5.29 8.30
N PRO A 197 -13.51 6.26 7.36
CA PRO A 197 -13.38 5.97 5.93
C PRO A 197 -11.94 5.62 5.54
N LEU A 198 -11.54 4.36 5.57
CA LEU A 198 -10.15 3.93 5.34
C LEU A 198 -9.59 4.35 3.98
N THR A 199 -10.45 4.67 3.01
CA THR A 199 -10.04 5.18 1.70
C THR A 199 -9.25 6.48 1.72
N TYR A 200 -9.38 7.35 2.74
CA TYR A 200 -8.56 8.58 2.84
C TYR A 200 -7.06 8.28 3.01
N LYS A 201 -6.73 7.09 3.52
CA LYS A 201 -5.34 6.67 3.72
C LYS A 201 -4.64 6.36 2.41
N VAL A 202 -5.38 6.08 1.32
CA VAL A 202 -4.80 5.65 0.05
C VAL A 202 -4.47 6.86 -0.80
N ARG A 203 -3.18 7.05 -1.12
CA ARG A 203 -2.66 8.13 -1.97
C ARG A 203 -1.72 7.57 -3.02
N ARG A 204 -1.60 8.21 -4.17
CA ARG A 204 -0.56 7.87 -5.14
C ARG A 204 0.76 8.51 -4.71
N LEU A 205 1.87 7.77 -4.81
CA LEU A 205 3.20 8.32 -4.53
C LEU A 205 3.51 9.52 -5.44
N GLY A 206 2.98 9.50 -6.67
CA GLY A 206 3.05 10.60 -7.64
C GLY A 206 2.58 11.97 -7.11
N GLU A 207 1.67 11.98 -6.14
CA GLU A 207 1.11 13.22 -5.58
C GLU A 207 2.14 14.03 -4.78
N PHE A 208 3.26 13.41 -4.41
CA PHE A 208 4.28 14.03 -3.59
C PHE A 208 5.50 14.50 -4.38
N CYS A 209 5.62 14.21 -5.69
CA CYS A 209 6.83 14.52 -6.47
C CYS A 209 7.20 15.99 -6.53
N ASP A 210 6.21 16.87 -6.46
CA ASP A 210 6.39 18.33 -6.45
C ASP A 210 5.84 18.97 -5.18
N TRP A 211 5.73 18.17 -4.09
CA TRP A 211 5.25 18.71 -2.84
C TRP A 211 6.19 19.81 -2.34
N ALA A 212 5.62 20.99 -2.12
CA ALA A 212 6.28 22.13 -1.52
C ALA A 212 5.48 22.57 -0.29
N PRO A 213 6.16 23.09 0.75
CA PRO A 213 5.46 23.59 1.93
C PRO A 213 4.51 24.73 1.52
N PRO A 214 3.27 24.74 2.04
CA PRO A 214 2.31 25.79 1.75
C PRO A 214 2.93 27.14 2.13
N GLN A 215 3.06 28.02 1.14
CA GLN A 215 3.57 29.36 1.37
C GLN A 215 2.58 30.10 2.30
N PRO A 216 3.06 30.92 3.25
CA PRO A 216 2.18 31.80 4.00
C PRO A 216 1.35 32.62 3.01
N PRO A 217 0.06 32.88 3.31
CA PRO A 217 -0.84 33.48 2.35
C PRO A 217 -0.20 34.75 1.77
N PRO A 218 0.02 34.83 0.45
CA PRO A 218 0.51 36.05 -0.14
C PRO A 218 -0.55 37.11 0.10
N GLY A 219 -0.17 38.20 0.78
CA GLY A 219 -0.98 39.40 0.85
C GLY A 219 -1.43 39.74 -0.57
N ALA A 220 -2.74 39.67 -0.81
CA ALA A 220 -3.39 39.91 -2.10
C ALA A 220 -2.91 39.03 -3.28
N GLY A 221 -3.03 37.70 -3.18
CA GLY A 221 -2.88 36.81 -4.35
C GLY A 221 -3.67 35.49 -4.32
N ALA A 222 -4.42 35.20 -3.25
CA ALA A 222 -5.05 33.89 -3.02
C ALA A 222 -6.18 33.55 -4.01
N ALA A 223 -6.79 34.54 -4.67
CA ALA A 223 -7.82 34.32 -5.67
C ALA A 223 -7.27 33.69 -6.97
N ALA A 224 -5.99 33.91 -7.29
CA ALA A 224 -5.40 33.40 -8.53
C ALA A 224 -5.02 31.92 -8.46
N ALA A 225 -4.57 31.43 -7.29
CA ALA A 225 -4.18 30.03 -7.11
C ALA A 225 -5.40 29.09 -7.02
N ALA A 226 -6.47 29.51 -6.34
CA ALA A 226 -7.73 28.77 -6.31
C ALA A 226 -8.44 28.76 -7.67
N ALA A 227 -8.37 29.87 -8.43
CA ALA A 227 -8.89 29.93 -9.78
C ALA A 227 -8.09 29.08 -10.77
N ALA A 228 -6.76 28.95 -10.59
CA ALA A 228 -5.92 28.08 -11.42
C ALA A 228 -6.21 26.59 -11.18
N ALA A 229 -6.47 26.19 -9.92
CA ALA A 229 -6.87 24.81 -9.59
C ALA A 229 -8.30 24.47 -10.06
N ALA A 230 -9.20 25.44 -10.10
CA ALA A 230 -10.57 25.28 -10.58
C ALA A 230 -10.72 25.40 -12.12
N ALA A 231 -9.73 25.97 -12.81
CA ALA A 231 -9.69 26.13 -14.27
C ALA A 231 -8.92 25.00 -15.00
N ALA A 232 -8.39 24.02 -14.27
CA ALA A 232 -7.79 22.84 -14.87
C ALA A 232 -8.89 22.05 -15.60
N PRO A 233 -8.74 21.77 -16.91
CA PRO A 233 -9.72 20.96 -17.63
C PRO A 233 -9.87 19.60 -16.93
N PRO A 234 -11.08 19.01 -16.87
CA PRO A 234 -11.24 17.66 -16.35
C PRO A 234 -10.27 16.75 -17.13
N PRO A 235 -9.50 15.88 -16.46
CA PRO A 235 -8.55 15.03 -17.16
C PRO A 235 -9.32 14.22 -18.21
N GLU A 236 -9.02 14.51 -19.48
CA GLU A 236 -9.60 13.77 -20.60
C GLU A 236 -9.19 12.31 -20.44
N TYR A 237 -10.19 11.43 -20.38
CA TYR A 237 -9.94 9.99 -20.40
C TYR A 237 -9.34 9.63 -21.75
N GLY A 238 -8.02 9.46 -21.77
CA GLY A 238 -7.28 8.87 -22.86
C GLY A 238 -6.56 9.89 -23.76
N SER A 239 -5.34 10.27 -23.38
CA SER A 239 -4.15 10.10 -24.22
C SER A 239 -2.89 10.35 -23.37
N GLU A 240 -1.85 9.51 -23.56
CA GLU A 240 -0.48 9.64 -23.04
C GLU A 240 -0.28 10.01 -21.55
N GLY A 241 -0.27 8.98 -20.68
CA GLY A 241 0.29 9.02 -19.32
C GLY A 241 -0.52 9.78 -18.27
N ASP A 242 -0.93 9.13 -17.18
CA ASP A 242 -1.41 9.87 -16.00
C ASP A 242 -0.17 10.43 -15.29
N GLU A 243 -0.07 11.76 -15.14
CA GLU A 243 1.11 12.44 -14.58
C GLU A 243 1.49 11.96 -13.17
N LEU A 244 0.54 11.35 -12.45
CA LEU A 244 0.75 10.82 -11.10
C LEU A 244 1.15 9.33 -11.08
N ASP A 245 1.13 8.65 -12.23
CA ASP A 245 1.50 7.25 -12.32
C ASP A 245 3.01 7.08 -12.44
N ILE A 246 3.57 6.21 -11.59
CA ILE A 246 4.94 5.73 -11.70
C ILE A 246 4.94 4.46 -12.55
N GLU A 247 5.41 4.62 -13.79
CA GLU A 247 5.45 3.57 -14.81
C GLU A 247 6.15 2.30 -14.30
N ASP A 248 5.54 1.14 -14.55
CA ASP A 248 6.13 -0.16 -14.23
C ASP A 248 7.24 -0.51 -15.22
N PRO A 249 8.51 -0.55 -14.78
CA PRO A 249 9.63 -0.83 -15.67
C PRO A 249 9.72 -2.29 -16.12
N LEU A 250 9.02 -3.20 -15.44
CA LEU A 250 9.00 -4.63 -15.78
C LEU A 250 7.87 -4.97 -16.75
N TYR A 251 6.93 -4.04 -16.97
CA TYR A 251 5.81 -4.28 -17.88
C TYR A 251 6.31 -4.39 -19.32
N GLY A 252 5.90 -5.46 -20.02
CA GLY A 252 6.35 -5.76 -21.37
C GLY A 252 7.55 -6.70 -21.47
N ASN A 253 8.18 -7.07 -20.35
CA ASN A 253 9.24 -8.10 -20.27
C ASN A 253 10.33 -7.93 -21.35
N VAL A 254 10.80 -6.70 -21.56
CA VAL A 254 11.78 -6.36 -22.59
C VAL A 254 13.14 -7.01 -22.28
N GLY A 255 13.48 -7.13 -20.99
CA GLY A 255 14.74 -7.69 -20.52
C GLY A 255 15.98 -6.87 -20.89
N GLY A 256 17.13 -7.33 -20.38
CA GLY A 256 18.45 -6.80 -20.75
C GLY A 256 18.66 -5.31 -20.43
N ASP A 257 19.48 -4.64 -21.23
CA ASP A 257 19.91 -3.26 -20.99
C ASP A 257 18.77 -2.23 -21.10
N ASP A 258 17.71 -2.53 -21.83
CA ASP A 258 16.54 -1.65 -21.95
C ASP A 258 15.71 -1.66 -20.66
N GLU A 259 15.47 -2.84 -20.09
CA GLU A 259 14.80 -3.00 -18.80
C GLU A 259 15.62 -2.36 -17.67
N ALA A 260 16.92 -2.63 -17.60
CA ALA A 260 17.79 -2.01 -16.61
C ALA A 260 17.76 -0.46 -16.68
N ARG A 261 17.73 0.10 -17.89
CA ARG A 261 17.56 1.55 -18.09
C ARG A 261 16.17 2.04 -17.68
N ALA A 262 15.11 1.27 -17.92
CA ALA A 262 13.75 1.59 -17.48
C ALA A 262 13.67 1.59 -15.95
N VAL A 263 14.18 0.55 -15.29
CA VAL A 263 14.22 0.44 -13.83
C VAL A 263 14.96 1.62 -13.22
N LEU A 264 16.12 2.01 -13.77
CA LEU A 264 16.86 3.17 -13.28
C LEU A 264 16.09 4.50 -13.47
N ARG A 265 15.36 4.67 -14.58
CA ARG A 265 14.48 5.85 -14.78
C ARG A 265 13.37 5.88 -13.74
N THR A 266 12.69 4.75 -13.53
CA THR A 266 11.64 4.61 -12.51
C THR A 266 12.19 4.88 -11.10
N ALA A 267 13.38 4.36 -10.78
CA ALA A 267 14.03 4.60 -9.49
C ALA A 267 14.30 6.10 -9.24
N ARG A 268 14.71 6.86 -10.26
CA ARG A 268 14.88 8.32 -10.16
C ARG A 268 13.57 9.06 -9.95
N ALA A 269 12.51 8.64 -10.64
CA ALA A 269 11.17 9.22 -10.45
C ALA A 269 10.68 8.96 -9.01
N ILE A 270 10.78 7.71 -8.55
CA ILE A 270 10.46 7.33 -7.16
C ILE A 270 11.24 8.18 -6.16
N LEU A 271 12.56 8.34 -6.36
CA LEU A 271 13.39 9.13 -5.46
C LEU A 271 12.89 10.57 -5.32
N ARG A 272 12.56 11.23 -6.45
CA ARG A 272 11.97 12.58 -6.46
C ARG A 272 10.66 12.63 -5.65
N CYS A 273 9.80 11.64 -5.82
CA CYS A 273 8.53 11.56 -5.09
C CYS A 273 8.72 11.29 -3.59
N CYS A 274 9.68 10.45 -3.22
CA CYS A 274 10.05 10.26 -1.81
C CYS A 274 10.66 11.53 -1.20
N GLN A 275 11.42 12.34 -1.94
CA GLN A 275 11.94 13.62 -1.44
C GLN A 275 10.82 14.58 -1.05
N GLY A 276 9.82 14.76 -1.91
CA GLY A 276 8.67 15.61 -1.59
C GLY A 276 7.80 15.03 -0.46
N LEU A 277 7.66 13.70 -0.36
CA LEU A 277 6.99 13.05 0.77
C LEU A 277 7.73 13.32 2.09
N VAL A 278 9.06 13.23 2.11
CA VAL A 278 9.86 13.50 3.32
C VAL A 278 9.82 14.98 3.69
N ALA A 279 9.77 15.88 2.70
CA ALA A 279 9.54 17.31 2.96
C ALA A 279 8.17 17.54 3.60
N PHE A 280 7.12 16.84 3.11
CA PHE A 280 5.78 16.88 3.70
C PHE A 280 5.77 16.40 5.16
N LEU A 281 6.38 15.24 5.43
CA LEU A 281 6.45 14.67 6.78
C LEU A 281 7.26 15.57 7.74
N SER A 282 8.35 16.16 7.25
CA SER A 282 9.15 17.12 8.02
C SER A 282 8.34 18.35 8.38
N HIS A 283 7.58 18.88 7.43
CA HIS A 283 6.69 20.01 7.67
C HIS A 283 5.62 19.70 8.72
N LEU A 284 5.02 18.50 8.67
CA LEU A 284 4.07 18.06 9.71
C LEU A 284 4.72 17.97 11.09
N ARG A 285 5.93 17.40 11.20
CA ARG A 285 6.69 17.36 12.47
C ARG A 285 6.94 18.76 13.01
N ASP A 286 7.34 19.70 12.14
CA ASP A 286 7.67 21.06 12.55
C ASP A 286 6.42 21.81 13.03
N GLN A 287 5.26 21.63 12.38
CA GLN A 287 3.97 22.16 12.86
C GLN A 287 3.62 21.63 14.26
N GLN A 288 3.77 20.33 14.50
CA GLN A 288 3.51 19.75 15.83
C GLN A 288 4.44 20.33 16.89
N SER A 289 5.71 20.51 16.55
CA SER A 289 6.71 21.11 17.45
C SER A 289 6.32 22.55 17.83
N GLN A 290 5.84 23.34 16.87
CA GLN A 290 5.37 24.71 17.10
C GLN A 290 4.11 24.75 17.98
N LEU A 291 3.13 23.88 17.72
CA LEU A 291 1.91 23.78 18.53
C LEU A 291 2.23 23.41 19.98
N HIS A 292 3.14 22.45 20.18
CA HIS A 292 3.59 22.05 21.51
C HIS A 292 4.31 23.19 22.26
N GLN A 293 5.22 23.90 21.59
CA GLN A 293 5.88 25.08 22.17
C GLN A 293 4.89 26.19 22.53
N ALA A 294 3.90 26.45 21.67
CA ALA A 294 2.85 27.44 21.95
C ALA A 294 2.04 27.06 23.20
N GLN A 295 1.68 25.79 23.37
CA GLN A 295 0.97 25.29 24.56
C GLN A 295 1.80 25.44 25.84
N LEU A 296 3.09 25.11 25.80
CA LEU A 296 3.99 25.30 26.94
C LEU A 296 4.13 26.78 27.32
N SER A 297 4.19 27.67 26.32
CA SER A 297 4.27 29.12 26.55
C SER A 297 2.97 29.73 27.12
N ALA A 298 1.81 29.14 26.81
CA ALA A 298 0.52 29.54 27.36
C ALA A 298 0.22 28.93 28.75
N GLY A 299 0.92 27.84 29.11
CA GLY A 299 0.69 27.04 30.32
C GLY A 299 1.54 27.42 31.54
N SER A 300 2.24 28.56 31.56
CA SER A 300 3.13 28.97 32.66
C SER A 300 2.40 29.42 33.96
N GLY A 301 1.34 28.70 34.36
CA GLY A 301 0.52 28.97 35.55
C GLY A 301 0.22 27.76 36.43
N GLY A 302 0.84 26.59 36.24
CA GLY A 302 0.62 25.43 37.12
C GLY A 302 1.80 24.45 37.08
N GLU A 303 2.23 23.99 38.25
CA GLU A 303 3.39 23.13 38.49
C GLU A 303 3.44 21.89 37.58
N VAL A 304 4.61 21.60 36.99
CA VAL A 304 4.84 20.36 36.23
C VAL A 304 6.04 19.62 36.81
N GLY A 305 5.77 18.43 37.33
CA GLY A 305 6.76 17.42 37.67
C GLY A 305 7.18 16.59 36.46
N ALA A 306 8.41 16.07 36.58
CA ALA A 306 9.09 15.05 35.77
C ALA A 306 9.42 15.40 34.31
N ALA A 307 10.72 15.61 34.08
CA ALA A 307 11.35 15.77 32.79
C ALA A 307 11.12 14.55 31.88
N GLN A 308 10.35 14.75 30.82
CA GLN A 308 10.48 14.00 29.57
C GLN A 308 11.20 14.92 28.59
N ASP A 309 12.21 14.40 27.88
CA ASP A 309 12.99 15.17 26.91
C ASP A 309 12.04 15.76 25.85
N PRO A 310 11.93 17.10 25.72
CA PRO A 310 10.93 17.72 24.85
C PRO A 310 11.16 17.41 23.36
N ALA A 311 12.41 17.13 22.97
CA ALA A 311 12.76 16.69 21.62
C ALA A 311 12.25 15.27 21.31
N ALA A 312 12.31 14.37 22.29
CA ALA A 312 11.82 13.00 22.15
C ALA A 312 10.29 12.95 22.07
N ALA A 313 9.59 13.80 22.83
CA ALA A 313 8.12 13.86 22.80
C ALA A 313 7.57 14.34 21.45
N ALA A 314 8.19 15.34 20.80
CA ALA A 314 7.75 15.87 19.50
C ALA A 314 8.03 14.92 18.32
N MET A 315 9.12 14.16 18.36
CA MET A 315 9.40 13.10 17.36
C MET A 315 8.38 11.95 17.45
N THR A 316 7.78 11.75 18.62
CA THR A 316 6.87 10.64 18.96
C THR A 316 5.40 10.95 18.62
N THR A 317 5.08 12.04 17.90
CA THR A 317 3.67 12.37 17.56
C THR A 317 3.35 12.42 16.07
N LEU A 318 4.27 11.97 15.22
CA LEU A 318 4.09 12.09 13.77
C LEU A 318 2.93 11.24 13.24
N GLY A 319 2.70 10.03 13.78
CA GLY A 319 1.59 9.16 13.38
C GLY A 319 0.21 9.82 13.59
N PRO A 320 -0.13 10.27 14.82
CA PRO A 320 -1.35 11.02 15.06
C PRO A 320 -1.53 12.27 14.19
N ALA A 321 -0.45 13.03 13.97
CA ALA A 321 -0.48 14.24 13.14
C ALA A 321 -0.76 13.92 11.66
N LEU A 322 -0.13 12.87 11.12
CA LEU A 322 -0.38 12.40 9.76
C LEU A 322 -1.83 11.95 9.59
N ARG A 323 -2.37 11.16 10.53
CA ARG A 323 -3.78 10.72 10.50
C ARG A 323 -4.76 11.89 10.49
N ALA A 324 -4.52 12.89 11.35
CA ALA A 324 -5.35 14.10 11.39
C ALA A 324 -5.30 14.84 10.05
N HIS A 325 -4.09 15.05 9.53
CA HIS A 325 -3.90 15.74 8.25
C HIS A 325 -4.58 15.02 7.08
N LEU A 326 -4.45 13.69 6.99
CA LEU A 326 -5.07 12.90 5.92
C LEU A 326 -6.61 12.92 5.97
N THR A 327 -7.19 13.09 7.17
CA THR A 327 -8.64 13.23 7.32
C THR A 327 -9.13 14.59 6.84
N ASP A 328 -8.31 15.64 7.01
CA ASP A 328 -8.60 16.99 6.52
C ASP A 328 -8.30 17.17 5.03
N MET A 329 -7.44 16.33 4.45
CA MET A 329 -7.22 16.32 3.00
C MET A 329 -8.51 15.90 2.29
N ALA A 330 -8.90 16.66 1.26
CA ALA A 330 -9.98 16.24 0.38
C ALA A 330 -9.68 14.84 -0.20
N PRO A 331 -10.71 14.00 -0.44
CA PRO A 331 -10.54 12.75 -1.17
C PRO A 331 -9.81 13.04 -2.47
N ALA A 332 -8.87 12.19 -2.85
CA ALA A 332 -8.11 12.43 -4.07
C ALA A 332 -9.06 12.55 -5.27
N ALA A 333 -8.84 13.53 -6.16
CA ALA A 333 -9.77 13.79 -7.27
C ALA A 333 -9.95 12.57 -8.20
N TRP A 334 -8.93 11.71 -8.27
CA TRP A 334 -8.93 10.44 -8.99
C TRP A 334 -9.66 9.31 -8.25
N LEU A 335 -9.98 9.49 -6.96
CA LEU A 335 -10.71 8.54 -6.11
C LEU A 335 -12.22 8.51 -6.45
N ALA A 336 -12.74 9.58 -7.07
CA ALA A 336 -14.13 9.64 -7.49
C ALA A 336 -14.31 8.83 -8.79
N PRO A 337 -15.07 7.72 -8.78
CA PRO A 337 -15.51 7.14 -10.04
C PRO A 337 -16.36 8.19 -10.77
N PRO A 338 -16.30 8.28 -12.10
CA PRO A 338 -16.97 9.34 -12.87
C PRO A 338 -18.49 9.41 -12.65
N MET A 339 -19.11 8.35 -12.11
CA MET A 339 -20.52 8.36 -11.73
C MET A 339 -20.84 9.04 -10.39
N LEU A 340 -19.83 9.28 -9.53
CA LEU A 340 -19.93 9.95 -8.23
C LEU A 340 -19.30 11.33 -8.22
N SER A 341 -18.61 11.74 -9.28
CA SER A 341 -18.23 13.13 -9.49
C SER A 341 -19.51 13.99 -9.56
N PRO A 342 -19.57 15.17 -8.92
CA PRO A 342 -20.69 16.07 -9.07
C PRO A 342 -20.90 16.31 -10.56
N ARG A 343 -22.10 16.00 -11.07
CA ARG A 343 -22.44 16.26 -12.46
C ARG A 343 -22.23 17.74 -12.70
N VAL A 344 -21.39 18.08 -13.67
CA VAL A 344 -21.28 19.44 -14.19
C VAL A 344 -22.70 19.89 -14.53
N ASP A 345 -23.13 21.05 -14.01
CA ASP A 345 -24.45 21.58 -14.29
C ASP A 345 -24.65 21.63 -15.80
N ARG A 346 -25.79 21.13 -16.27
CA ARG A 346 -26.08 20.99 -17.71
C ARG A 346 -26.02 22.33 -18.46
N GLU A 347 -26.06 23.44 -17.74
CA GLU A 347 -25.95 24.81 -18.24
C GLU A 347 -24.51 25.24 -18.54
N GLN A 348 -23.50 24.47 -18.13
CA GLN A 348 -22.08 24.74 -18.38
C GLN A 348 -21.50 23.90 -19.54
N LEU A 349 -22.30 23.03 -20.15
CA LEU A 349 -21.91 22.32 -21.37
C LEU A 349 -22.15 23.24 -22.58
N PRO A 350 -21.20 23.33 -23.52
CA PRO A 350 -21.43 24.06 -24.76
C PRO A 350 -22.61 23.43 -25.52
N ASP A 351 -23.50 24.27 -26.06
CA ASP A 351 -24.58 23.83 -26.94
C ASP A 351 -23.97 23.15 -28.18
N PHE A 352 -24.26 21.86 -28.36
CA PHE A 352 -23.93 21.08 -29.55
C PHE A 352 -24.95 21.28 -30.66
#